data_AF-A0A7S4RQX6-F1
#
_entry.id   AF-A0A7S4RQX6-F1
#
_cell.length_a   1.000
_cell.length_b   1.000
_cell.length_c   1.000
_cell.angle_alpha   90.00
_cell.angle_beta   90.00
_cell.angle_gamma   90.00
#
_symmetry.space_group_name_H-M   'P 1'
#
loop_
_entity.id
_entity.type
_entity.pdbx_description
1 polymer ?
#
loop_
_entity_poly.entity_id
_entity_poly.type
_entity_poly.pdbx_seq_one_letter_code
_entity_poly.pdbx_strand_id
1 'polypeptide(L)'
;MGTRKLAHTMSWGLSLAALSSMLTYVALKTPVKRSHLPCLTRWGPFLGLILGTLLAMFDLTRHIFLDAGIFIAALHMYNPDGSLTFAGRFGQVSSWVGNIILLVAMVWFVLPAGGHSRHHLLEHPSDVSDMSGSGGI
;
A
#
# COMPACT_ATOMS: atom_id res chain seq x y z
N MET A 1 -27.39 -15.64 11.31
CA MET A 1 -27.25 -14.66 10.22
C MET A 1 -26.47 -13.39 10.61
N GLY A 2 -26.45 -12.96 11.88
CA GLY A 2 -25.74 -11.72 12.28
C GLY A 2 -24.20 -11.77 12.26
N THR A 3 -23.60 -12.95 12.50
CA THR A 3 -22.13 -13.10 12.59
C THR A 3 -21.41 -12.80 11.27
N ARG A 4 -21.99 -13.17 10.13
CA ARG A 4 -21.42 -12.90 8.80
C ARG A 4 -21.36 -11.40 8.49
N LYS A 5 -22.46 -10.68 8.74
CA LYS A 5 -22.55 -9.23 8.52
C LYS A 5 -21.51 -8.48 9.37
N LEU A 6 -21.38 -8.89 10.64
CA LEU A 6 -20.39 -8.33 11.54
C LEU A 6 -18.96 -8.56 11.03
N ALA A 7 -18.65 -9.78 10.58
CA ALA A 7 -17.33 -10.13 10.08
C ALA A 7 -16.91 -9.29 8.86
N HIS A 8 -17.82 -9.06 7.90
CA HIS A 8 -17.53 -8.22 6.74
C HIS A 8 -17.28 -6.76 7.12
N THR A 9 -18.13 -6.18 7.97
CA THR A 9 -17.95 -4.79 8.44
C THR A 9 -16.67 -4.61 9.23
N MET A 10 -16.34 -5.55 10.13
CA MET A 10 -15.08 -5.50 10.89
C MET A 10 -13.86 -5.64 9.97
N SER A 11 -13.89 -6.59 9.03
CA SER A 11 -12.79 -6.79 8.09
C SER A 11 -12.56 -5.57 7.19
N TRP A 12 -13.65 -4.92 6.74
CA TRP A 12 -13.58 -3.67 5.98
C TRP A 12 -12.96 -2.53 6.80
N GLY A 13 -13.42 -2.34 8.04
CA GLY A 13 -12.90 -1.28 8.92
C GLY A 13 -11.41 -1.48 9.24
N LEU A 14 -11.01 -2.71 9.57
CA LEU A 14 -9.61 -3.05 9.81
C LEU A 14 -8.74 -2.86 8.58
N SER A 15 -9.22 -3.28 7.40
CA SER A 15 -8.50 -3.10 6.14
C SER A 15 -8.31 -1.62 5.81
N LEU A 16 -9.37 -0.81 5.97
CA LEU A 16 -9.30 0.63 5.74
C LEU A 16 -8.32 1.32 6.71
N ALA A 17 -8.36 0.96 7.98
CA ALA A 17 -7.44 1.50 9.00
C ALA A 17 -5.97 1.14 8.69
N ALA A 18 -5.70 -0.13 8.34
CA ALA A 18 -4.35 -0.58 8.00
C ALA A 18 -3.84 0.09 6.72
N LEU A 19 -4.65 0.13 5.66
CA LEU A 19 -4.27 0.69 4.37
C LEU A 19 -4.08 2.22 4.44
N SER A 20 -4.94 2.93 5.17
CA SER A 20 -4.78 4.38 5.39
C SER A 20 -3.50 4.70 6.18
N SER A 21 -3.21 3.95 7.25
CA SER A 21 -1.97 4.11 8.02
C SER A 21 -0.72 3.90 7.15
N MET A 22 -0.73 2.85 6.32
CA MET A 22 0.35 2.57 5.37
C MET A 22 0.48 3.68 4.32
N LEU A 23 -0.64 4.20 3.81
CA LEU A 23 -0.65 5.27 2.82
C LEU A 23 -0.05 6.56 3.38
N THR A 24 -0.41 6.94 4.62
CA THR A 24 0.19 8.08 5.33
C THR A 24 1.68 7.89 5.51
N TYR A 25 2.12 6.71 5.93
CA TYR A 25 3.55 6.41 6.10
C TYR A 25 4.33 6.57 4.78
N VAL A 26 3.81 5.99 3.69
CA VAL A 26 4.44 6.08 2.36
C VAL A 26 4.47 7.52 1.85
N ALA A 27 3.40 8.30 2.05
CA ALA A 27 3.35 9.71 1.66
C ALA A 27 4.46 10.52 2.34
N LEU A 28 4.64 10.34 3.66
CA LEU A 28 5.62 11.08 4.45
C LEU A 28 7.06 10.69 4.12
N LYS A 29 7.32 9.42 3.82
CA LYS A 29 8.68 8.92 3.56
C LYS A 29 9.12 9.09 2.10
N THR A 30 8.19 9.21 1.16
CA THR A 30 8.50 9.31 -0.28
C THR A 30 9.40 10.50 -0.63
N PRO A 31 9.14 11.74 -0.19
CA PRO A 31 9.99 12.89 -0.51
C PRO A 31 11.42 12.73 -0.02
N VAL A 32 11.62 12.16 1.17
CA VAL A 32 12.95 11.98 1.77
C VAL A 32 13.72 10.86 1.05
N LYS A 33 13.07 9.72 0.79
CA LYS A 33 13.74 8.54 0.19
C LYS A 33 14.02 8.70 -1.30
N ARG A 34 13.21 9.49 -2.02
CA ARG A 34 13.17 9.50 -3.50
C ARG A 34 13.18 10.92 -4.11
N SER A 35 13.69 11.90 -3.39
CA SER A 35 13.85 13.29 -3.88
C SER A 35 14.69 13.40 -5.15
N HIS A 36 15.59 12.46 -5.41
CA HIS A 36 16.44 12.43 -6.60
C HIS A 36 15.76 11.83 -7.83
N LEU A 37 14.64 11.12 -7.68
CA LEU A 37 13.92 10.47 -8.79
C LEU A 37 12.94 11.43 -9.47
N PRO A 38 12.61 11.21 -10.77
CA PRO A 38 11.54 11.96 -11.44
C PRO A 38 10.18 11.72 -10.77
N CYS A 39 9.25 12.66 -10.95
CA CYS A 39 7.96 12.69 -10.25
C CYS A 39 7.18 11.37 -10.33
N LEU A 40 7.10 10.76 -11.52
CA LEU A 40 6.33 9.52 -11.71
C LEU A 40 6.94 8.33 -10.95
N THR A 41 8.27 8.16 -10.96
CA THR A 41 8.96 7.08 -10.23
C THR A 41 9.00 7.35 -8.72
N ARG A 42 9.01 8.63 -8.33
CA ARG A 42 8.92 9.07 -6.95
C ARG A 42 7.58 8.70 -6.34
N TRP A 43 6.47 9.09 -6.98
CA TRP A 43 5.11 8.91 -6.47
C TRP A 43 4.42 7.62 -6.95
N GLY A 44 5.01 6.88 -7.88
CA GLY A 44 4.49 5.62 -8.41
C GLY A 44 4.05 4.62 -7.34
N PRO A 45 4.85 4.32 -6.30
CA PRO A 45 4.42 3.43 -5.23
C PRO A 45 3.22 3.96 -4.45
N PHE A 46 3.15 5.27 -4.20
CA PHE A 46 2.04 5.90 -3.50
C PHE A 46 0.73 5.81 -4.31
N LEU A 47 0.80 6.17 -5.61
CA LEU A 47 -0.36 6.06 -6.50
C LEU A 47 -0.80 4.60 -6.70
N GLY A 48 0.16 3.68 -6.80
CA GLY A 48 -0.11 2.25 -6.83
C GLY A 48 -0.84 1.76 -5.58
N LEU A 49 -0.41 2.20 -4.39
CA LEU A 49 -1.09 1.87 -3.14
C LEU A 49 -2.52 2.42 -3.08
N ILE A 50 -2.76 3.65 -3.54
CA ILE A 50 -4.12 4.20 -3.64
C ILE A 50 -4.98 3.34 -4.56
N LEU A 51 -4.51 3.09 -5.78
CA LEU A 51 -5.28 2.34 -6.78
C LEU A 51 -5.57 0.91 -6.30
N GLY A 52 -4.56 0.22 -5.77
CA GLY A 52 -4.69 -1.12 -5.22
C GLY A 52 -5.66 -1.17 -4.03
N THR A 53 -5.61 -0.16 -3.14
CA THR A 53 -6.54 -0.02 -2.01
C THR A 53 -7.96 0.16 -2.49
N LEU A 54 -8.21 1.05 -3.46
CA LEU A 54 -9.55 1.29 -4.00
C LEU A 54 -10.14 0.02 -4.64
N LEU A 55 -9.34 -0.69 -5.44
CA LEU A 55 -9.77 -1.94 -6.08
C LEU A 55 -10.06 -3.06 -5.07
N ALA A 56 -9.22 -3.22 -4.04
CA ALA A 56 -9.43 -4.20 -2.99
C ALA A 56 -10.64 -3.87 -2.11
N MET A 57 -10.84 -2.58 -1.78
CA MET A 57 -11.98 -2.14 -0.97
C MET A 57 -13.31 -2.18 -1.73
N PHE A 58 -13.28 -2.13 -3.05
CA PHE A 58 -14.50 -2.20 -3.87
C PHE A 58 -15.29 -3.49 -3.63
N ASP A 59 -14.64 -4.65 -3.60
CA ASP A 59 -15.29 -5.94 -3.39
C ASP A 59 -15.83 -6.10 -1.95
N LEU A 60 -15.06 -5.67 -0.94
CA LEU A 60 -15.55 -5.64 0.43
C LEU A 60 -16.76 -4.71 0.59
N THR A 61 -16.75 -3.56 -0.09
CA THR A 61 -17.89 -2.63 -0.10
C THR A 61 -19.12 -3.27 -0.74
N ARG A 62 -18.95 -4.05 -1.83
CA ARG A 62 -20.03 -4.85 -2.41
C ARG A 62 -20.65 -5.79 -1.38
N HIS A 63 -19.82 -6.49 -0.60
CA HIS A 63 -20.28 -7.40 0.44
C HIS A 63 -21.05 -6.68 1.56
N ILE A 64 -20.61 -5.49 1.97
CA ILE A 64 -21.34 -4.64 2.94
C ILE A 64 -22.70 -4.23 2.39
N PHE A 65 -22.78 -3.79 1.13
CA PHE A 65 -24.06 -3.39 0.53
C PHE A 65 -25.04 -4.56 0.43
N LEU A 66 -24.55 -5.75 0.05
CA LEU A 66 -25.36 -6.98 0.07
C LEU A 66 -25.88 -7.30 1.47
N ASP A 67 -25.03 -7.17 2.50
CA ASP A 67 -25.43 -7.43 3.88
C ASP A 67 -26.41 -6.37 4.42
N ALA A 68 -26.35 -5.14 3.91
CA ALA A 68 -27.33 -4.09 4.19
C ALA A 68 -28.64 -4.27 3.40
N GLY A 69 -28.71 -5.21 2.47
CA GLY A 69 -29.88 -5.44 1.62
C GLY A 69 -30.03 -4.40 0.50
N ILE A 70 -28.96 -3.68 0.17
CA ILE A 70 -28.94 -2.65 -0.87
C ILE A 70 -28.51 -3.29 -2.19
N PHE A 71 -29.25 -3.06 -3.27
CA PHE A 71 -28.95 -3.55 -4.63
C PHE A 71 -28.76 -5.09 -4.75
N ILE A 72 -29.50 -5.89 -3.98
CA ILE A 72 -29.36 -7.35 -3.90
C ILE A 72 -29.36 -8.02 -5.29
N ALA A 73 -30.31 -7.65 -6.15
CA ALA A 73 -30.43 -8.25 -7.49
C ALA A 73 -29.25 -7.93 -8.42
N ALA A 74 -28.63 -6.74 -8.28
CA ALA A 74 -27.52 -6.31 -9.11
C ALA A 74 -26.16 -6.78 -8.59
N LEU A 75 -26.03 -6.98 -7.27
CA LEU A 75 -24.77 -7.30 -6.60
C LEU A 75 -24.60 -8.80 -6.29
N HIS A 76 -25.62 -9.62 -6.54
CA HIS A 76 -25.56 -11.06 -6.29
C HIS A 76 -24.38 -11.70 -7.05
N MET A 77 -23.58 -12.52 -6.38
CA MET A 77 -22.35 -13.09 -6.94
C MET A 77 -22.61 -14.28 -7.86
N TYR A 78 -23.64 -15.06 -7.54
CA TYR A 78 -24.00 -16.27 -8.27
C TYR A 78 -25.42 -16.15 -8.82
N ASN A 79 -25.57 -16.61 -10.04
CA ASN A 79 -26.87 -16.88 -10.66
C ASN A 79 -27.49 -18.14 -10.01
N PRO A 80 -28.80 -18.39 -10.22
CA PRO A 80 -29.47 -19.58 -9.72
C PRO A 80 -28.88 -20.91 -10.23
N ASP A 81 -28.19 -20.88 -11.38
CA ASP A 81 -27.50 -22.02 -11.98
C ASP A 81 -26.09 -22.27 -11.40
N GLY A 82 -25.64 -21.43 -10.45
CA GLY A 82 -24.31 -21.50 -9.84
C GLY A 82 -23.21 -20.80 -10.64
N SER A 83 -23.51 -20.21 -11.81
CA SER A 83 -22.53 -19.42 -12.57
C SER A 83 -22.27 -18.05 -11.92
N LEU A 84 -21.07 -17.48 -12.10
CA LEU A 84 -20.78 -16.13 -11.61
C LEU A 84 -21.51 -15.08 -12.44
N THR A 85 -22.18 -14.16 -11.76
CA THR A 85 -22.75 -12.96 -12.37
C THR A 85 -21.65 -12.03 -12.87
N PHE A 86 -22.01 -11.07 -13.72
CA PHE A 86 -21.10 -10.03 -14.17
C PHE A 86 -20.48 -9.26 -12.98
N ALA A 87 -21.30 -8.89 -11.99
CA ALA A 87 -20.84 -8.20 -10.78
C ALA A 87 -19.91 -9.08 -9.92
N GLY A 88 -20.19 -10.39 -9.84
CA GLY A 88 -19.33 -11.36 -9.16
C GLY A 88 -17.96 -11.48 -9.82
N ARG A 89 -17.92 -11.62 -11.15
CA ARG A 89 -16.66 -11.66 -11.92
C ARG A 89 -15.88 -10.36 -11.77
N PHE A 90 -16.55 -9.22 -11.89
CA PHE A 90 -15.90 -7.92 -11.78
C PHE A 90 -15.27 -7.72 -10.39
N GLY A 91 -16.00 -8.04 -9.31
CA GLY A 91 -15.47 -7.95 -7.95
C GLY A 91 -14.31 -8.91 -7.69
N GLN A 92 -14.38 -10.14 -8.22
CA GLN A 92 -13.28 -11.09 -8.11
C GLN A 92 -12.01 -10.60 -8.82
N VAL A 93 -12.15 -10.12 -10.06
CA VAL A 93 -11.02 -9.56 -10.83
C VAL A 93 -10.48 -8.30 -10.16
N SER A 94 -11.35 -7.40 -9.69
CA SER A 94 -10.91 -6.18 -9.00
C SER A 94 -10.13 -6.50 -7.72
N SER A 95 -10.58 -7.48 -6.95
CA SER A 95 -9.87 -7.96 -5.75
C SER A 95 -8.49 -8.52 -6.08
N TRP A 96 -8.37 -9.37 -7.09
CA TRP A 96 -7.09 -9.95 -7.48
C TRP A 96 -6.12 -8.89 -8.00
N VAL A 97 -6.57 -8.05 -8.94
CA VAL A 97 -5.76 -6.97 -9.50
C VAL A 97 -5.36 -5.98 -8.42
N GLY A 98 -6.29 -5.60 -7.53
CA GLY A 98 -6.02 -4.71 -6.41
C GLY A 98 -4.92 -5.24 -5.48
N ASN A 99 -5.01 -6.52 -5.08
CA ASN A 99 -3.99 -7.16 -4.24
C ASN A 99 -2.62 -7.27 -4.94
N ILE A 100 -2.59 -7.59 -6.23
CA ILE A 100 -1.33 -7.63 -7.01
C ILE A 100 -0.71 -6.23 -7.07
N ILE A 101 -1.49 -5.20 -7.36
CA ILE A 101 -1.01 -3.81 -7.41
C ILE A 101 -0.50 -3.37 -6.03
N LEU A 102 -1.20 -3.69 -4.95
CA LEU A 102 -0.75 -3.40 -3.58
C LEU A 102 0.62 -4.03 -3.31
N LEU A 103 0.78 -5.32 -3.62
CA LEU A 103 2.05 -6.03 -3.41
C LEU A 103 3.17 -5.44 -4.24
N VAL A 104 2.94 -5.18 -5.54
CA VAL A 104 3.91 -4.55 -6.43
C VAL A 104 4.30 -3.16 -5.93
N ALA A 105 3.33 -2.35 -5.49
CA ALA A 105 3.57 -1.01 -4.97
C ALA A 105 4.37 -1.04 -3.65
N MET A 106 4.08 -1.99 -2.76
CA MET A 106 4.84 -2.19 -1.52
C MET A 106 6.28 -2.60 -1.81
N VAL A 107 6.49 -3.61 -2.67
CA VAL A 107 7.83 -4.06 -3.09
C VAL A 107 8.56 -2.91 -3.74
N TRP A 108 7.90 -2.18 -4.65
CA TRP A 108 8.48 -1.01 -5.28
C TRP A 108 8.89 0.02 -4.25
N PHE A 109 8.06 0.37 -3.27
CA PHE A 109 8.41 1.34 -2.22
C PHE A 109 9.59 0.89 -1.35
N VAL A 110 9.61 -0.39 -0.95
CA VAL A 110 10.64 -0.96 -0.06
C VAL A 110 12.01 -1.01 -0.75
N LEU A 111 12.05 -1.45 -2.01
CA LEU A 111 13.29 -1.57 -2.75
C LEU A 111 14.04 -0.22 -2.81
N PRO A 112 15.38 -0.25 -2.68
CA PRO A 112 16.19 0.94 -2.83
C PRO A 112 16.00 1.48 -4.24
N ALA A 113 15.69 2.77 -4.34
CA ALA A 113 15.81 3.48 -5.61
C ALA A 113 17.30 3.47 -5.93
N GLY A 114 17.73 2.68 -6.91
CA GLY A 114 19.14 2.39 -7.20
C GLY A 114 19.99 3.66 -7.23
N GLY A 115 20.66 3.93 -6.12
CA GLY A 115 21.64 5.00 -5.93
C GLY A 115 22.82 4.35 -5.25
N HIS A 116 23.70 3.78 -6.06
CA HIS A 116 24.92 3.11 -5.65
C HIS A 116 25.93 4.16 -5.15
N SER A 117 25.60 4.91 -4.10
CA SER A 117 26.57 5.81 -3.45
C SER A 117 27.49 5.01 -2.53
N ARG A 118 28.24 4.07 -3.13
CA ARG A 118 29.40 3.38 -2.55
C ARG A 118 30.67 4.24 -2.62
N HIS A 119 30.56 5.57 -2.58
CA HIS A 119 31.72 6.45 -2.79
C HIS A 119 32.16 7.28 -1.58
N HIS A 120 31.48 7.23 -0.43
CA HIS A 120 31.87 8.04 0.74
C HIS A 120 32.52 7.28 1.91
N LEU A 121 32.84 5.99 1.75
CA LEU A 121 33.49 5.19 2.79
C LEU A 121 35.00 4.96 2.55
N LEU A 122 35.63 5.68 1.61
CA LEU A 122 37.06 5.54 1.31
C LEU A 122 37.88 6.84 1.35
N GLU A 123 37.32 7.98 1.74
CA GLU A 123 38.06 9.24 2.00
C GLU A 123 37.47 9.85 3.28
N HIS A 124 37.97 9.64 4.49
CA HIS A 124 39.25 10.15 5.02
C HIS A 124 39.55 9.50 6.39
N PRO A 125 40.63 8.72 6.55
CA PRO A 125 41.11 8.27 7.86
C PRO A 125 42.31 9.07 8.41
N SER A 126 42.51 10.35 8.07
CA SER A 126 43.76 11.05 8.42
C SER A 126 43.72 12.10 9.54
N ASP A 127 42.55 12.59 9.98
CA ASP A 127 42.52 13.84 10.77
C ASP A 127 42.24 13.63 12.27
N VAL A 128 42.83 12.59 12.88
CA VAL A 128 42.76 12.30 14.33
C VAL A 128 44.11 12.56 15.04
N SER A 129 44.99 13.37 14.46
CA SER A 129 46.37 13.48 14.94
C SER A 129 46.72 14.72 15.77
N ASP A 130 45.88 15.75 15.91
CA ASP A 130 46.38 17.05 16.43
C ASP A 130 45.49 17.78 17.46
N MET A 131 45.10 17.15 18.58
CA MET A 131 44.73 17.92 19.79
C MET A 131 45.27 17.30 21.10
N SER A 132 46.51 16.83 21.07
CA SER A 132 47.37 16.71 22.26
C SER A 132 48.24 17.96 22.39
N GLY A 133 47.68 19.05 22.91
CA GLY A 133 48.45 20.24 23.26
C GLY A 133 47.59 21.13 24.17
N SER A 134 47.84 21.13 25.47
CA SER A 134 48.84 21.99 26.13
C SER A 134 48.18 23.23 26.72
N GLY A 135 48.36 23.41 28.03
CA GLY A 135 47.97 24.59 28.78
C GLY A 135 47.04 24.22 29.94
N GLY A 136 47.47 24.06 31.18
CA GLY A 136 48.60 24.70 31.85
C GLY A 136 48.05 25.65 32.92
N ILE A 137 48.46 25.38 34.16
CA ILE A 137 48.25 26.10 35.42
C ILE A 137 46.92 25.84 36.13
#